data_AF-A0A7Y1VHX9-F1
#
_entry.id   AF-A0A7Y1VHX9-F1
#
_cell.length_a   1.000
_cell.length_b   1.000
_cell.length_c   1.000
_cell.angle_alpha   90.00
_cell.angle_beta   90.00
_cell.angle_gamma   90.00
#
_symmetry.space_group_name_H-M   'P 1'
#
loop_
_entity.id
_entity.type
_entity.pdbx_description
1 polymer ?
#
loop_
_entity_poly.entity_id
_entity_poly.type
_entity_poly.pdbx_seq_one_letter_code
_entity_poly.pdbx_strand_id
1 'polypeptide(L)'
;MRNAADNQPAGGGHVRPPMEDAGVPRPTVRRRRTVRAVIWDDPSPGFSAQDDYVRRFWTAVIGPGAVADLLRLMAAAGTDRELKRPVFLAELARVGLARDGGASDNPGINQGSRESNGGGNRGANRGANIVSVRSVVPPIPEEWVRKLPTAIRQAHAEKTR
;
A
#
# COMPACT_ATOMS: atom_id res chain seq x y z
N MET A 1 -47.44 -64.64 -25.54
CA MET A 1 -47.26 -64.35 -26.97
C MET A 1 -46.60 -62.97 -27.08
N ARG A 2 -45.48 -62.87 -27.82
CA ARG A 2 -44.98 -61.75 -28.69
C ARG A 2 -45.35 -60.31 -28.29
N ASN A 3 -44.54 -59.26 -28.38
CA ASN A 3 -43.17 -58.93 -28.80
C ASN A 3 -43.08 -57.38 -28.60
N ALA A 4 -41.90 -56.81 -28.87
CA ALA A 4 -41.58 -55.39 -29.10
C ALA A 4 -40.97 -54.68 -27.87
N ALA A 5 -39.65 -54.64 -27.75
CA ALA A 5 -38.73 -53.77 -28.50
C ALA A 5 -38.88 -52.30 -28.08
N ASP A 6 -38.09 -51.92 -27.06
CA ASP A 6 -37.61 -50.55 -26.99
C ASP A 6 -36.10 -50.56 -27.27
N ASN A 7 -35.76 -49.70 -28.21
CA ASN A 7 -34.57 -49.69 -29.03
C ASN A 7 -33.70 -48.54 -28.55
N GLN A 8 -32.64 -48.82 -27.77
CA GLN A 8 -31.63 -47.80 -27.45
C GLN A 8 -30.40 -47.99 -28.34
N PRO A 9 -30.16 -47.08 -29.31
CA PRO A 9 -28.91 -47.07 -30.04
C PRO A 9 -27.78 -46.48 -29.20
N ALA A 10 -26.61 -47.11 -29.37
CA ALA A 10 -25.30 -46.66 -28.94
C ALA A 10 -25.00 -45.23 -29.40
N GLY A 11 -24.42 -44.42 -28.52
CA GLY A 11 -23.92 -43.10 -28.87
C GLY A 11 -22.92 -42.56 -27.87
N GLY A 12 -21.65 -42.50 -28.26
CA GLY A 12 -20.71 -41.52 -27.73
C GLY A 12 -19.71 -42.03 -26.69
N GLY A 13 -18.83 -42.96 -27.10
CA GLY A 13 -17.55 -43.13 -26.41
C GLY A 13 -16.71 -41.85 -26.55
N HIS A 14 -16.87 -40.91 -25.62
CA HIS A 14 -15.93 -39.81 -25.46
C HIS A 14 -14.61 -40.38 -24.93
N VAL A 15 -13.69 -40.63 -25.86
CA VAL A 15 -12.28 -40.80 -25.55
C VAL A 15 -11.80 -39.50 -24.90
N ARG A 16 -11.73 -39.49 -23.57
CA ARG A 16 -11.03 -38.44 -22.83
C ARG A 16 -9.57 -38.46 -23.29
N PRO A 17 -9.00 -37.36 -23.80
CA PRO A 17 -7.57 -37.30 -24.07
C PRO A 17 -6.79 -37.54 -22.78
N PRO A 18 -5.59 -38.14 -22.84
CA PRO A 18 -4.74 -38.32 -21.68
C PRO A 18 -4.43 -36.94 -21.09
N MET A 19 -4.79 -36.73 -19.82
CA MET A 19 -4.31 -35.59 -19.02
C MET A 19 -2.83 -35.82 -18.71
N GLU A 20 -1.96 -35.66 -19.70
CA GLU A 20 -0.52 -35.56 -19.52
C GLU A 20 -0.11 -34.12 -19.81
N ASP A 21 -0.30 -33.24 -18.83
CA ASP A 21 0.66 -32.18 -18.50
C ASP A 21 0.29 -31.65 -17.11
N ALA A 22 0.78 -32.32 -16.08
CA ALA A 22 0.81 -31.74 -14.74
C ALA A 22 1.86 -30.62 -14.78
N GLY A 23 1.46 -29.48 -15.33
CA GLY A 23 2.29 -28.30 -15.47
C GLY A 23 2.97 -28.00 -14.13
N VAL A 24 4.30 -28.05 -14.13
CA VAL A 24 5.13 -27.71 -12.98
C VAL A 24 4.62 -26.38 -12.40
N PRO A 25 4.24 -26.30 -11.11
CA PRO A 25 3.79 -25.04 -10.55
C PRO A 25 4.95 -24.05 -10.62
N ARG A 26 4.89 -23.10 -11.57
CA ARG A 26 5.84 -21.99 -11.62
C ARG A 26 5.66 -21.18 -10.34
N PRO A 27 6.67 -21.08 -9.46
CA PRO A 27 6.59 -20.19 -8.31
C PRO A 27 6.70 -18.75 -8.82
N THR A 28 5.57 -18.13 -9.13
CA THR A 28 5.49 -16.73 -9.58
C THR A 28 5.48 -15.73 -8.41
N VAL A 29 5.56 -16.20 -7.17
CA VAL A 29 5.51 -15.34 -5.98
C VAL A 29 6.88 -14.70 -5.72
N ARG A 30 7.12 -13.53 -6.32
CA ARG A 30 8.20 -12.64 -5.87
C ARG A 30 7.94 -12.26 -4.41
N ARG A 31 8.80 -12.72 -3.49
CA ARG A 31 8.74 -12.32 -2.08
C ARG A 31 8.88 -10.81 -1.98
N ARG A 32 7.83 -10.15 -1.47
CA ARG A 32 7.88 -8.71 -1.19
C ARG A 32 8.90 -8.45 -0.09
N ARG A 33 9.82 -7.52 -0.37
CA ARG A 33 10.83 -7.06 0.60
C ARG A 33 10.13 -6.49 1.83
N THR A 34 10.75 -6.68 2.98
CA THR A 34 10.32 -6.05 4.23
C THR A 34 10.88 -4.63 4.27
N VAL A 35 10.10 -3.68 4.78
CA VAL A 35 10.45 -2.27 4.92
C VAL A 35 10.18 -1.81 6.35
N ARG A 36 10.99 -0.86 6.83
CA ARG A 36 10.76 -0.17 8.10
C ARG A 36 10.21 1.22 7.81
N ALA A 37 9.08 1.57 8.41
CA ALA A 37 8.48 2.88 8.23
C ALA A 37 9.02 3.87 9.27
N VAL A 38 9.28 5.11 8.86
CA VAL A 38 9.68 6.20 9.76
C VAL A 38 8.81 7.41 9.51
N ILE A 39 8.47 8.16 10.56
CA ILE A 39 7.72 9.40 10.41
C ILE A 39 8.66 10.47 9.85
N TRP A 40 8.25 11.06 8.72
CA TRP A 40 8.81 12.29 8.21
C TRP A 40 8.00 13.44 8.77
N ASP A 41 8.62 14.19 9.67
CA ASP A 41 8.07 15.44 10.17
C ASP A 41 8.22 16.52 9.09
N ASP A 42 7.10 17.06 8.65
CA ASP A 42 7.04 18.12 7.66
C ASP A 42 6.32 19.31 8.29
N PRO A 43 6.97 20.49 8.41
CA PRO A 43 6.38 21.64 9.10
C PRO A 43 5.28 22.32 8.28
N SER A 44 4.91 21.77 7.12
CA SER A 44 3.88 22.36 6.27
C SER A 44 2.51 22.27 6.95
N PRO A 45 1.67 23.32 6.83
CA PRO A 45 0.29 23.24 7.28
C PRO A 45 -0.45 22.13 6.53
N GLY A 46 -1.25 21.35 7.25
CA GLY A 46 -1.99 20.24 6.68
C GLY A 46 -2.83 19.50 7.70
N PHE A 47 -3.33 18.36 7.27
CA PHE A 47 -4.16 17.47 8.07
C PHE A 47 -3.33 16.30 8.59
N SER A 48 -3.64 15.79 9.78
CA SER A 48 -3.03 14.54 10.23
C SER A 48 -3.30 13.43 9.22
N ALA A 49 -2.32 12.55 8.96
CA ALA A 49 -2.50 11.40 8.07
C ALA A 49 -3.67 10.48 8.48
N GLN A 50 -4.09 10.55 9.75
CA GLN A 50 -5.21 9.77 10.28
C GLN A 50 -6.56 10.51 10.23
N ASP A 51 -6.58 11.80 9.85
CA ASP A 51 -7.77 12.65 9.81
C ASP A 51 -8.82 12.14 8.80
N ASP A 52 -10.09 12.36 9.10
CA ASP A 52 -11.20 12.03 8.20
C ASP A 52 -11.10 12.75 6.85
N TYR A 53 -10.48 13.93 6.80
CA TYR A 53 -10.17 14.62 5.56
C TYR A 53 -9.31 13.74 4.63
N VAL A 54 -8.23 13.15 5.15
CA VAL A 54 -7.35 12.29 4.35
C VAL A 54 -8.12 11.07 3.84
N ARG A 55 -8.90 10.43 4.71
CA ARG A 55 -9.71 9.27 4.31
C ARG A 55 -10.77 9.62 3.28
N ARG A 56 -11.39 10.79 3.36
CA ARG A 56 -12.49 11.17 2.47
C ARG A 56 -12.00 11.69 1.13
N PHE A 57 -11.03 12.60 1.14
CA PHE A 57 -10.62 13.31 -0.06
C PHE A 57 -9.45 12.65 -0.77
N TRP A 58 -8.42 12.18 -0.05
CA TRP A 58 -7.30 11.48 -0.68
C TRP A 58 -7.71 10.11 -1.23
N THR A 59 -8.69 9.43 -0.64
CA THR A 59 -9.26 8.21 -1.23
C THR A 59 -9.84 8.45 -2.62
N ALA A 60 -10.45 9.61 -2.87
CA ALA A 60 -10.99 9.94 -4.19
C ALA A 60 -9.88 10.22 -5.23
N VAL A 61 -8.68 10.55 -4.77
CA VAL A 61 -7.54 10.94 -5.60
C VAL A 61 -6.62 9.75 -5.90
N ILE A 62 -6.09 9.10 -4.86
CA ILE A 62 -5.10 8.01 -4.99
C ILE A 62 -5.74 6.62 -4.84
N GLY A 63 -7.02 6.57 -4.50
CA GLY A 63 -7.76 5.33 -4.29
C GLY A 63 -7.65 4.77 -2.86
N PRO A 64 -8.58 3.89 -2.46
CA PRO A 64 -8.65 3.36 -1.11
C PRO A 64 -7.46 2.45 -0.77
N GLY A 65 -6.90 1.74 -1.75
CA GLY A 65 -5.74 0.87 -1.56
C GLY A 65 -4.48 1.65 -1.17
N ALA A 66 -4.26 2.81 -1.78
CA ALA A 66 -3.12 3.67 -1.47
C ALA A 66 -3.27 4.32 -0.09
N VAL A 67 -4.47 4.78 0.27
CA VAL A 67 -4.75 5.30 1.62
C VAL A 67 -4.59 4.22 2.69
N ALA A 68 -5.03 2.98 2.43
CA ALA A 68 -4.81 1.88 3.36
C ALA A 68 -3.31 1.58 3.57
N ASP A 69 -2.52 1.64 2.50
CA ASP A 69 -1.06 1.49 2.58
C ASP A 69 -0.40 2.67 3.34
N LEU A 70 -0.89 3.90 3.17
CA LEU A 70 -0.45 5.08 3.94
C LEU A 70 -0.71 4.89 5.44
N LEU A 71 -1.93 4.52 5.82
CA LEU A 71 -2.29 4.30 7.22
C LEU A 71 -1.50 3.14 7.84
N ARG A 72 -1.23 2.09 7.07
CA ARG A 72 -0.39 0.96 7.51
C ARG A 72 1.05 1.40 7.76
N LEU A 73 1.62 2.25 6.89
CA LEU A 73 2.94 2.84 7.10
C LEU A 73 2.98 3.73 8.35
N MET A 74 1.96 4.56 8.57
CA MET A 74 1.85 5.40 9.78
C MET A 74 1.78 4.58 11.06
N ALA A 75 0.95 3.54 11.09
CA ALA A 75 0.83 2.64 12.24
C ALA A 75 2.14 1.89 12.52
N ALA A 76 2.82 1.43 11.46
CA ALA A 76 4.12 0.78 11.59
C ALA A 76 5.21 1.75 12.09
N ALA A 77 5.21 2.99 11.60
CA ALA A 77 6.16 4.01 12.04
C ALA A 77 5.94 4.40 13.51
N GLY A 78 4.69 4.47 13.98
CA GLY A 78 4.37 4.75 15.38
C GLY A 78 4.67 3.59 16.35
N THR A 79 4.81 2.37 15.85
CA THR A 79 5.07 1.17 16.67
C THR A 79 6.46 0.56 16.42
N ASP A 80 7.29 1.23 15.63
CA ASP A 80 8.59 0.76 15.14
C ASP A 80 8.55 -0.67 14.55
N ARG A 81 7.45 -1.01 13.87
CA ARG A 81 7.26 -2.35 13.28
C ARG A 81 7.72 -2.39 11.83
N GLU A 82 8.27 -3.53 11.46
CA GLU A 82 8.52 -3.86 10.06
C GLU A 82 7.25 -4.37 9.36
N LEU A 83 7.06 -3.98 8.10
CA LEU A 83 5.95 -4.47 7.28
C LEU A 83 6.43 -4.91 5.89
N LYS A 84 5.60 -5.68 5.19
CA LYS A 84 5.83 -5.96 3.76
C LYS A 84 5.70 -4.66 2.96
N ARG A 85 6.60 -4.48 1.98
CA ARG A 85 6.59 -3.31 1.08
C ARG A 85 5.16 -3.08 0.56
N PRO A 86 4.57 -1.90 0.84
CA PRO A 86 3.25 -1.52 0.34
C PRO A 86 3.18 -1.63 -1.18
N VAL A 87 2.01 -1.99 -1.71
CA VAL A 87 1.81 -2.13 -3.15
C VAL A 87 1.81 -0.75 -3.81
N PHE A 88 1.16 0.21 -3.16
CA PHE A 88 0.96 1.56 -3.68
C PHE A 88 2.05 2.53 -3.24
N LEU A 89 3.23 2.04 -2.82
CA LEU A 89 4.32 2.90 -2.38
C LEU A 89 4.78 3.88 -3.47
N ALA A 90 4.79 3.45 -4.74
CA ALA A 90 5.14 4.33 -5.86
C ALA A 90 4.11 5.46 -6.05
N GLU A 91 2.83 5.17 -5.85
CA GLU A 91 1.76 6.18 -5.93
C GLU A 91 1.88 7.17 -4.77
N LEU A 92 2.09 6.66 -3.54
CA LEU A 92 2.34 7.50 -2.36
C LEU A 92 3.57 8.40 -2.53
N ALA A 93 4.62 7.90 -3.20
CA ALA A 93 5.81 8.69 -3.50
C ALA A 93 5.57 9.75 -4.57
N ARG A 94 4.81 9.41 -5.62
CA ARG A 94 4.42 10.35 -6.67
C ARG A 94 3.66 11.55 -6.11
N VAL A 95 2.82 11.31 -5.11
CA VAL A 95 2.01 12.36 -4.47
C VAL A 95 2.70 13.04 -3.29
N GLY A 96 3.95 12.68 -3.01
CA GLY A 96 4.75 13.27 -1.93
C GLY A 96 4.36 12.85 -0.51
N LEU A 97 3.51 11.82 -0.33
CA LEU A 97 3.07 11.34 0.98
C LEU A 97 4.03 10.31 1.60
N ALA A 98 4.84 9.66 0.78
CA ALA A 98 5.90 8.77 1.23
C ALA A 98 7.18 8.98 0.41
N ARG A 99 8.32 8.55 0.92
CA ARG A 99 9.57 8.46 0.16
C ARG A 99 10.28 7.17 0.50
N ASP A 100 10.87 6.53 -0.50
CA ASP A 100 11.77 5.40 -0.30
C ASP A 100 13.11 6.00 0.16
N GLY A 101 13.39 5.88 1.46
CA GLY A 101 14.65 6.29 2.05
C GLY A 101 15.70 5.27 1.70
N GLY A 102 16.33 5.44 0.53
CA GLY A 102 17.65 4.86 0.31
C GLY A 102 18.59 5.33 1.42
N ALA A 103 19.54 4.49 1.82
CA ALA A 103 20.44 4.66 2.96
C ALA A 103 21.26 5.99 3.04
N SER A 104 21.03 6.93 2.12
CA SER A 104 21.70 8.22 2.02
C SER A 104 20.80 9.45 2.23
N ASP A 105 19.47 9.32 2.27
CA ASP A 105 18.53 10.46 2.34
C ASP A 105 17.82 10.55 3.71
N ASN A 106 18.60 10.50 4.79
CA ASN A 106 18.09 10.61 6.16
C ASN A 106 18.38 12.02 6.73
N PRO A 107 17.60 13.07 6.40
CA PRO A 107 17.81 14.41 6.93
C PRO A 107 17.34 14.57 8.40
N GLY A 108 16.97 13.48 9.10
CA GLY A 108 16.29 13.53 10.40
C GLY A 108 17.13 13.15 11.63
N ILE A 109 18.40 12.76 11.50
CA ILE A 109 19.25 12.51 12.68
C ILE A 109 19.85 13.83 13.18
N ASN A 110 18.98 14.76 13.57
CA ASN A 110 19.34 15.95 14.34
C ASN A 110 18.39 16.08 15.53
N GLN A 111 18.20 14.97 16.27
CA GLN A 111 17.78 15.04 17.67
C GLN A 111 19.06 15.25 18.48
N GLY A 112 19.39 16.52 18.71
CA GLY A 112 20.46 16.89 19.61
C GLY A 112 20.28 16.22 20.97
N SER A 113 21.39 15.70 21.48
CA SER A 113 21.78 15.69 22.89
C SER A 113 20.64 15.65 23.92
N ARG A 114 20.50 14.53 24.63
CA ARG A 114 21.13 14.26 25.94
C ARG A 114 20.34 13.13 26.64
N GLU A 115 21.09 12.29 27.35
CA GLU A 115 20.60 11.37 28.40
C GLU A 115 20.02 10.01 27.96
N SER A 116 20.91 9.03 27.75
CA SER A 116 21.11 7.98 28.77
C SER A 116 22.08 6.90 28.29
N ASN A 117 22.98 6.53 29.20
CA ASN A 117 23.86 5.38 29.14
C ASN A 117 23.15 4.09 28.72
N GLY A 118 23.84 3.25 27.96
CA GLY A 118 23.57 1.81 27.93
C GLY A 118 23.55 1.18 26.55
N GLY A 119 24.71 0.66 26.13
CA GLY A 119 24.82 -0.67 25.53
C GLY A 119 23.97 -1.01 24.31
N GLY A 120 24.64 -1.04 23.14
CA GLY A 120 24.48 -2.15 22.20
C GLY A 120 23.29 -2.09 21.25
N ASN A 121 23.50 -1.50 20.07
CA ASN A 121 22.74 -1.92 18.88
C ASN A 121 23.61 -1.82 17.62
N ARG A 122 24.68 -2.63 17.59
CA ARG A 122 25.63 -2.71 16.47
C ARG A 122 25.15 -3.64 15.34
N GLY A 123 23.83 -3.73 15.09
CA GLY A 123 23.23 -4.73 14.18
C GLY A 123 22.21 -4.27 13.12
N ALA A 124 21.66 -3.05 13.16
CA ALA A 124 20.46 -2.70 12.39
C ALA A 124 20.68 -2.05 10.99
N ASN A 125 21.92 -1.76 10.58
CA ASN A 125 22.21 -0.89 9.43
C ASN A 125 22.90 -1.56 8.23
N ARG A 126 22.53 -2.81 7.90
CA ARG A 126 22.95 -3.44 6.62
C ARG A 126 21.71 -3.85 5.82
N GLY A 127 21.14 -2.91 5.06
CA GLY A 127 20.15 -3.20 4.01
C GLY A 127 18.67 -2.93 4.35
N ALA A 128 18.37 -2.21 5.43
CA ALA A 128 16.99 -1.83 5.75
C ALA A 128 16.45 -0.89 4.68
N ASN A 129 15.44 -1.34 3.91
CA ASN A 129 14.67 -0.47 3.04
C ASN A 129 13.79 0.41 3.94
N ILE A 130 14.25 1.62 4.23
CA ILE A 130 13.50 2.57 5.04
C ILE A 130 12.50 3.28 4.14
N VAL A 131 11.27 3.44 4.61
CA VAL A 131 10.25 4.26 3.95
C VAL A 131 9.87 5.37 4.90
N SER A 132 10.12 6.62 4.52
CA SER A 132 9.60 7.75 5.31
C SER A 132 8.19 8.07 4.87
N VAL A 133 7.30 8.32 5.82
CA VAL A 133 5.89 8.66 5.58
C VAL A 133 5.57 9.97 6.27
N ARG A 134 4.86 10.89 5.58
CA ARG A 134 4.47 12.17 6.17
C ARG A 134 3.42 11.97 7.26
N SER A 135 3.67 12.54 8.45
CA SER A 135 2.65 12.64 9.51
C SER A 135 1.57 13.67 9.18
N VAL A 136 1.97 14.76 8.51
CA VAL A 136 1.11 15.85 8.08
C VAL A 136 0.93 15.79 6.57
N VAL A 137 -0.31 15.60 6.16
CA VAL A 137 -0.74 15.48 4.77
C VAL A 137 -1.22 16.85 4.29
N PRO A 138 -0.64 17.42 3.23
CA PRO A 138 -1.10 18.70 2.71
C PRO A 138 -2.54 18.58 2.18
N PRO A 139 -3.28 19.70 2.14
CA PRO A 139 -4.55 19.75 1.42
C PRO A 139 -4.34 19.34 -0.04
N ILE A 140 -5.38 18.78 -0.65
CA ILE A 140 -5.32 18.37 -2.05
C ILE A 140 -5.10 19.60 -2.93
N PRO A 141 -4.12 19.57 -3.84
CA PRO A 141 -3.89 20.67 -4.76
C PRO A 141 -5.13 21.00 -5.59
N GLU A 142 -5.37 22.28 -5.85
CA GLU A 142 -6.57 22.72 -6.57
C GLU A 142 -6.71 22.05 -7.94
N GLU A 143 -5.60 21.76 -8.63
CA GLU A 143 -5.61 21.07 -9.92
C GLU A 143 -6.26 19.69 -9.85
N TRP A 144 -6.23 19.03 -8.69
CA TRP A 144 -6.81 17.70 -8.48
C TRP A 144 -8.24 17.83 -8.01
N VAL A 145 -8.52 18.82 -7.15
CA VAL A 145 -9.89 19.16 -6.74
C VAL A 145 -10.76 19.43 -7.97
N ARG A 146 -10.25 20.15 -8.99
CA ARG A 146 -11.00 20.42 -10.23
C ARG A 146 -11.49 19.16 -10.95
N LYS A 147 -10.76 18.04 -10.82
CA LYS A 147 -11.10 16.75 -11.44
C LYS A 147 -12.11 15.93 -10.63
N LEU A 148 -12.37 16.31 -9.38
CA LEU A 148 -13.31 15.60 -8.50
C LEU A 148 -14.77 15.96 -8.81
N PRO A 149 -15.73 15.06 -8.46
CA PRO A 149 -17.16 15.37 -8.54
C PRO A 149 -17.53 16.63 -7.75
N THR A 150 -18.52 17.39 -8.22
CA THR A 150 -18.91 18.69 -7.64
C THR A 150 -19.19 18.62 -6.14
N ALA A 151 -19.86 17.57 -5.67
CA ALA A 151 -20.14 17.39 -4.24
C ALA A 151 -18.87 17.29 -3.38
N ILE A 152 -17.82 16.64 -3.90
CA ILE A 152 -16.54 16.51 -3.20
C ILE A 152 -15.77 17.83 -3.23
N ARG A 153 -15.87 18.60 -4.33
CA ARG A 153 -15.26 19.94 -4.41
C ARG A 153 -15.85 20.90 -3.39
N GLN A 154 -17.17 20.89 -3.23
CA GLN A 154 -17.87 21.71 -2.24
C GLN A 154 -17.44 21.34 -0.81
N ALA A 155 -17.47 20.05 -0.47
CA ALA A 155 -17.04 19.58 0.84
C ALA A 155 -15.55 19.87 1.12
N HIS A 156 -14.69 19.87 0.09
CA HIS A 156 -13.29 20.26 0.22
C HIS A 156 -13.18 21.74 0.58
N ALA A 157 -13.85 22.60 -0.18
CA ALA A 157 -13.84 24.06 0.05
C ALA A 157 -14.36 24.44 1.45
N GLU A 158 -15.36 23.72 1.98
CA GLU A 158 -15.85 23.91 3.35
C GLU A 158 -14.80 23.57 4.41
N LYS A 159 -13.95 22.57 4.16
CA LYS A 159 -12.99 22.05 5.13
C LYS A 159 -11.65 22.80 5.11
N THR A 160 -11.35 23.47 4.01
CA THR A 160 -10.11 24.27 3.83
C THR A 160 -10.32 25.77 4.00
N ARG A 161 -11.53 26.21 4.35
CA ARG A 161 -11.88 27.62 4.64
C ARG A 161 -11.62 27.95 6.11
#